data_AF-A0A3D4DLJ9-F1
#
_entry.id   AF-A0A3D4DLJ9-F1
#
_cell.length_a   1.000
_cell.length_b   1.000
_cell.length_c   1.000
_cell.angle_alpha   90.00
_cell.angle_beta   90.00
_cell.angle_gamma   90.00
#
_symmetry.space_group_name_H-M   'P 1'
#
loop_
_entity.id
_entity.type
_entity.pdbx_description
1 polymer ?
#
loop_
_entity_poly.entity_id
_entity_poly.type
_entity_poly.pdbx_seq_one_letter_code
_entity_poly.pdbx_strand_id
1 'polypeptide(L)'
;MKDFIEETAADDALQGDFPGPRAAAIEDFEAAAGCFAAQGLKTPRPRAGACDVPHRFGQKASHLKWSRLAKAAPTGTAIGKDIVFCQAKLETARYHTACELPAARIRRARIETGARPVLSLAPEAF
;
A
#
# COMPACT_ATOMS: atom_id res chain seq x y z
N MET A 1 -7.13 8.78 -7.83
CA MET A 1 -6.06 8.22 -6.93
C MET A 1 -4.74 8.93 -7.15
N LYS A 2 -4.35 9.21 -8.41
CA LYS A 2 -3.26 10.14 -8.76
C LYS A 2 -3.52 11.56 -8.24
N ASP A 3 -4.77 12.02 -8.30
CA ASP A 3 -5.24 13.31 -7.76
C ASP A 3 -4.81 13.52 -6.30
N PHE A 4 -4.86 12.48 -5.48
CA PHE A 4 -4.44 12.59 -4.08
C PHE A 4 -2.90 12.67 -3.91
N ILE A 5 -2.10 12.20 -4.87
CA ILE A 5 -0.64 12.44 -4.86
C ILE A 5 -0.38 13.92 -5.09
N GLU A 6 -1.04 14.51 -6.09
CA GLU A 6 -0.96 15.93 -6.41
C GLU A 6 -1.40 16.79 -5.22
N GLU A 7 -2.51 16.43 -4.58
CA GLU A 7 -2.97 17.10 -3.36
C GLU A 7 -1.95 17.05 -2.22
N THR A 8 -1.27 15.91 -2.01
CA THR A 8 -0.23 15.81 -0.97
C THR A 8 1.07 16.50 -1.35
N ALA A 9 1.36 16.63 -2.64
CA ALA A 9 2.52 17.35 -3.13
C ALA A 9 2.34 18.88 -3.04
N ALA A 10 1.10 19.36 -3.09
CA ALA A 10 0.75 20.76 -2.90
C ALA A 10 0.57 21.16 -1.41
N ASP A 11 0.68 20.21 -0.47
CA ASP A 11 0.54 20.44 0.96
C ASP A 11 1.91 20.48 1.63
N ASP A 12 2.28 21.62 2.19
CA ASP A 12 3.60 21.83 2.77
C ASP A 12 3.96 20.84 3.89
N ALA A 13 2.95 20.36 4.63
CA ALA A 13 3.15 19.41 5.72
C ALA A 13 3.37 17.97 5.22
N LEU A 14 2.99 17.66 3.97
CA LEU A 14 2.97 16.31 3.42
C LEU A 14 3.88 16.10 2.20
N GLN A 15 4.29 17.16 1.51
CA GLN A 15 5.02 17.11 0.24
C GLN A 15 6.31 16.28 0.28
N GLY A 16 6.97 16.18 1.43
CA GLY A 16 8.19 15.39 1.59
C GLY A 16 7.95 13.89 1.82
N ASP A 17 6.97 13.55 2.67
CA ASP A 17 6.87 12.20 3.24
C ASP A 17 5.90 11.29 2.46
N PHE A 18 4.89 11.85 1.79
CA PHE A 18 3.74 11.10 1.28
C PHE A 18 3.74 10.82 -0.24
N PRO A 19 4.08 11.76 -1.13
CA PRO A 19 3.93 11.58 -2.57
C PRO A 19 4.76 10.41 -3.13
N GLY A 20 6.05 10.35 -2.77
CA GLY A 20 6.99 9.36 -3.29
C GLY A 20 6.64 7.91 -2.94
N PRO A 21 6.50 7.58 -1.64
CA PRO A 21 6.11 6.23 -1.21
C PRO A 21 4.77 5.79 -1.80
N ARG A 22 3.83 6.74 -1.94
CA ARG A 22 2.52 6.47 -2.52
C ARG A 22 2.60 6.18 -4.02
N ALA A 23 3.37 6.94 -4.78
CA ALA A 23 3.60 6.68 -6.20
C ALA A 23 4.18 5.27 -6.40
N ALA A 24 5.22 4.91 -5.63
CA ALA A 24 5.82 3.57 -5.66
C ALA A 24 4.79 2.46 -5.33
N ALA A 25 3.93 2.67 -4.34
CA ALA A 25 2.90 1.70 -3.98
C ALA A 25 1.80 1.54 -5.06
N ILE A 26 1.54 2.58 -5.87
CA ILE A 26 0.64 2.48 -7.02
C ILE A 26 1.28 1.62 -8.10
N GLU A 27 2.51 1.92 -8.46
CA GLU A 27 3.28 1.17 -9.46
C GLU A 27 3.40 -0.31 -9.07
N ASP A 28 3.78 -0.59 -7.82
CA ASP A 28 3.89 -1.96 -7.31
C ASP A 28 2.58 -2.74 -7.34
N PHE A 29 1.44 -2.04 -7.30
CA PHE A 29 0.13 -2.67 -7.44
C PHE A 29 -0.24 -2.92 -8.89
N GLU A 30 0.01 -1.95 -9.78
CA GLU A 30 -0.26 -2.10 -11.21
C GLU A 30 0.59 -3.23 -11.79
N ALA A 31 1.87 -3.31 -11.41
CA ALA A 31 2.76 -4.41 -11.75
C ALA A 31 2.23 -5.78 -11.25
N ALA A 32 1.79 -5.84 -9.99
CA ALA A 32 1.23 -7.07 -9.42
C ALA A 32 -0.07 -7.50 -10.12
N ALA A 33 -0.96 -6.55 -10.42
CA ALA A 33 -2.22 -6.81 -11.12
C ALA A 33 -1.98 -7.31 -12.55
N GLY A 34 -1.05 -6.68 -13.27
CA GLY A 34 -0.64 -7.13 -14.61
C GLY A 34 -0.05 -8.54 -14.59
N CYS A 35 0.82 -8.84 -13.62
CA CYS A 35 1.39 -10.18 -13.44
C CYS A 35 0.31 -11.23 -13.16
N PHE A 36 -0.61 -10.93 -12.23
CA PHE A 36 -1.71 -11.82 -11.89
C PHE A 36 -2.63 -12.11 -13.09
N ALA A 37 -2.99 -11.08 -13.86
CA ALA A 37 -3.79 -11.23 -15.08
C ALA A 37 -3.07 -12.11 -16.13
N ALA A 38 -1.78 -11.87 -16.36
CA ALA A 38 -0.98 -12.64 -17.31
C ALA A 38 -0.82 -14.12 -16.91
N GLN A 39 -0.66 -14.41 -15.62
CA GLN A 39 -0.58 -15.78 -15.10
C GLN A 39 -1.92 -16.52 -15.19
N GLY A 40 -3.03 -15.82 -14.96
CA GLY A 40 -4.39 -16.37 -15.05
C GLY A 40 -4.75 -16.87 -16.45
N LEU A 41 -4.15 -16.31 -17.50
CA LEU A 41 -4.32 -16.75 -18.88
C LEU A 41 -3.51 -18.02 -19.22
N LYS A 42 -2.42 -18.30 -18.50
CA LYS A 42 -1.44 -19.34 -18.85
C LYS A 42 -1.51 -20.58 -17.97
N THR A 43 -2.06 -20.49 -16.76
CA THR A 43 -2.06 -21.59 -15.79
C THR A 43 -3.46 -21.86 -15.24
N PRO A 44 -3.93 -23.11 -15.19
CA PRO A 44 -5.25 -23.45 -14.64
C PRO A 44 -5.39 -23.21 -13.13
N ARG A 45 -4.27 -23.08 -12.40
CA ARG A 45 -4.22 -22.87 -10.94
C ARG A 45 -3.23 -21.74 -10.57
N PRO A 46 -3.51 -20.47 -10.90
CA PRO A 46 -2.66 -19.33 -10.52
C PRO A 46 -2.79 -18.97 -9.03
N ARG A 47 -3.59 -19.73 -8.27
CA ARG A 47 -4.17 -19.35 -6.97
C ARG A 47 -3.17 -19.26 -5.80
N ALA A 48 -1.90 -19.59 -5.98
CA ALA A 48 -0.89 -19.45 -4.93
C ALA A 48 -0.69 -17.98 -4.48
N GLY A 49 -0.82 -17.01 -5.40
CA GLY A 49 -0.73 -15.58 -5.09
C GLY A 49 -2.07 -14.89 -4.80
N ALA A 50 -3.19 -15.60 -4.85
CA ALA A 50 -4.53 -14.99 -4.77
C ALA A 50 -4.84 -14.37 -3.39
N CYS A 51 -4.20 -14.83 -2.31
CA CYS A 51 -4.38 -14.27 -0.96
C CYS A 51 -3.70 -12.90 -0.76
N ASP A 52 -2.69 -12.57 -1.58
CA ASP A 52 -1.94 -11.32 -1.46
C ASP A 52 -2.63 -10.15 -2.18
N VAL A 53 -3.50 -10.42 -3.16
CA VAL A 53 -4.23 -9.39 -3.92
C VAL A 53 -5.23 -8.61 -3.04
N PRO A 54 -6.12 -9.25 -2.24
CA PRO A 54 -7.01 -8.54 -1.33
C PRO A 54 -6.27 -7.75 -0.23
N HIS A 55 -5.18 -8.29 0.30
CA HIS A 55 -4.39 -7.61 1.33
C HIS A 55 -3.77 -6.30 0.83
N ARG A 56 -3.32 -6.27 -0.43
CA ARG A 56 -2.81 -5.04 -1.06
C ARG A 56 -3.90 -3.98 -1.23
N PHE A 57 -5.13 -4.39 -1.53
CA PHE A 57 -6.25 -3.46 -1.60
C PHE A 57 -6.54 -2.82 -0.22
N GLY A 58 -6.54 -3.63 0.84
CA GLY A 58 -6.69 -3.16 2.23
C GLY A 58 -5.60 -2.19 2.68
N GLN A 59 -4.34 -2.45 2.30
CA GLN A 59 -3.22 -1.54 2.62
C GLN A 59 -3.37 -0.17 1.95
N LYS A 60 -3.77 -0.12 0.67
CA LYS A 60 -4.03 1.16 -0.02
C LYS A 60 -5.13 1.98 0.65
N ALA A 61 -6.24 1.33 1.02
CA ALA A 61 -7.35 2.00 1.69
C ALA A 61 -6.95 2.53 3.07
N SER A 62 -6.14 1.77 3.82
CA SER A 62 -5.64 2.17 5.13
C SER A 62 -4.69 3.36 5.04
N HIS A 63 -3.75 3.33 4.11
CA HIS A 63 -2.83 4.44 3.87
C HIS A 63 -3.58 5.73 3.46
N LEU A 64 -4.58 5.63 2.56
CA LEU A 64 -5.40 6.79 2.19
C LEU A 64 -6.08 7.45 3.40
N LYS A 65 -6.59 6.67 4.36
CA LYS A 65 -7.19 7.20 5.59
C LYS A 65 -6.16 7.96 6.43
N TRP A 66 -4.96 7.40 6.59
CA TRP A 66 -3.88 8.03 7.34
C TRP A 66 -3.39 9.33 6.69
N SER A 67 -3.22 9.35 5.38
CA SER A 67 -2.81 10.58 4.68
C SER A 67 -3.87 11.69 4.76
N ARG A 68 -5.17 11.34 4.72
CA ARG A 68 -6.25 12.31 4.94
C ARG A 68 -6.23 12.88 6.36
N LEU A 69 -5.91 12.04 7.35
CA LEU A 69 -5.79 12.47 8.73
C LEU A 69 -4.57 13.37 8.94
N ALA A 70 -3.45 13.07 8.29
CA ALA A 70 -2.25 13.90 8.27
C ALA A 70 -2.54 15.28 7.68
N LYS A 71 -3.27 15.34 6.55
CA LYS A 71 -3.72 16.59 5.92
C LYS A 71 -4.61 17.43 6.83
N ALA A 72 -5.47 16.79 7.62
CA ALA A 72 -6.41 17.48 8.50
C ALA A 72 -5.79 17.94 9.84
N ALA A 73 -4.63 17.42 10.24
CA ALA A 73 -4.02 17.68 11.54
C ALA A 73 -3.64 19.17 11.75
N PRO A 74 -2.99 19.87 10.79
CA PRO A 74 -2.66 21.30 10.93
C PRO A 74 -3.91 22.18 11.08
N THR A 75 -4.94 21.95 10.25
CA THR A 75 -6.20 22.67 10.36
C THR A 75 -6.91 22.38 11.68
N GLY A 76 -6.84 21.14 12.17
CA GLY A 76 -7.37 20.75 13.48
C GLY A 76 -6.77 21.59 14.61
N THR A 77 -5.45 21.74 14.63
CA THR A 77 -4.79 22.58 15.63
C THR A 77 -5.18 24.06 15.52
N ALA A 78 -5.39 24.57 14.31
CA ALA A 78 -5.81 25.95 14.08
C ALA A 78 -7.24 26.25 14.59
N ILE A 79 -8.12 25.24 14.62
CA ILE A 79 -9.50 25.37 15.12
C ILE A 79 -9.66 24.94 16.59
N GLY A 80 -8.56 24.81 17.34
CA GLY A 80 -8.57 24.51 18.77
C GLY A 80 -8.77 23.04 19.13
N LYS A 81 -8.51 22.10 18.21
CA LYS A 81 -8.38 20.67 18.57
C LYS A 81 -7.10 20.46 19.38
N ASP A 82 -7.09 19.40 20.19
CA ASP A 82 -5.93 19.01 20.99
C ASP A 82 -4.68 18.80 20.12
N ILE A 83 -3.66 19.61 20.40
CA ILE A 83 -2.38 19.63 19.69
C ILE A 83 -1.68 18.27 19.81
N VAL A 84 -1.68 17.67 21.01
CA VAL A 84 -1.01 16.40 21.26
C VAL A 84 -1.65 15.29 20.42
N PHE A 85 -2.99 15.28 20.37
CA PHE A 85 -3.73 14.34 19.51
C PHE A 85 -3.42 14.54 18.02
N CYS A 86 -3.46 15.78 17.52
CA CYS A 86 -3.19 16.09 16.12
C CYS A 86 -1.76 15.72 15.71
N GLN A 87 -0.76 16.02 16.55
CA GLN A 87 0.62 15.63 16.34
C GLN A 87 0.78 14.10 16.33
N ALA A 88 0.18 13.40 17.30
CA ALA A 88 0.21 11.94 17.33
C ALA A 88 -0.38 11.31 16.06
N LYS A 89 -1.45 11.89 15.50
CA LYS A 89 -2.05 11.43 14.25
C LYS A 89 -1.14 11.65 13.04
N LEU A 90 -0.45 12.80 12.97
CA LEU A 90 0.52 13.08 11.91
C LEU A 90 1.68 12.08 11.95
N GLU A 91 2.26 11.84 13.13
CA GLU A 91 3.36 10.88 13.30
C GLU A 91 2.92 9.44 12.99
N THR A 92 1.71 9.04 13.39
CA THR A 92 1.16 7.73 13.04
C THR A 92 1.01 7.57 11.52
N ALA A 93 0.60 8.63 10.82
CA ALA A 93 0.47 8.60 9.37
C ALA A 93 1.85 8.52 8.67
N ARG A 94 2.87 9.20 9.21
CA ARG A 94 4.26 9.06 8.73
C ARG A 94 4.77 7.63 8.93
N TYR A 95 4.54 7.03 10.09
CA TYR A 95 4.88 5.64 10.36
C TYR A 95 4.23 4.67 9.36
N HIS A 96 2.91 4.78 9.13
CA HIS A 96 2.24 3.92 8.17
C HIS A 96 2.74 4.10 6.72
N THR A 97 3.19 5.31 6.37
CA THR A 97 3.75 5.61 5.06
C THR A 97 5.16 5.04 4.91
N ALA A 98 6.02 5.22 5.91
CA ALA A 98 7.41 4.81 5.87
C ALA A 98 7.62 3.31 6.13
N CYS A 99 6.84 2.72 7.04
CA CYS A 99 7.07 1.34 7.50
C CYS A 99 6.08 0.34 6.90
N GLU A 100 4.78 0.66 6.87
CA GLU A 100 3.75 -0.32 6.48
C GLU A 100 3.50 -0.37 4.96
N LEU A 101 3.56 0.79 4.30
CA LEU A 101 3.33 0.87 2.85
C LEU A 101 4.34 0.06 2.02
N PRO A 102 5.65 0.03 2.34
CA PRO A 102 6.63 -0.78 1.61
C PRO A 102 6.38 -2.29 1.68
N ALA A 103 5.61 -2.79 2.67
CA ALA A 103 5.24 -4.20 2.73
C ALA A 103 4.41 -4.65 1.51
N ALA A 104 3.90 -3.72 0.70
CA ALA A 104 3.36 -4.00 -0.62
C ALA A 104 4.37 -4.72 -1.53
N ARG A 105 5.67 -4.38 -1.47
CA ARG A 105 6.72 -4.98 -2.30
C ARG A 105 6.89 -6.48 -2.06
N ILE A 106 6.86 -6.91 -0.79
CA ILE A 106 6.92 -8.34 -0.44
C ILE A 106 5.77 -9.11 -1.08
N ARG A 107 4.57 -8.54 -1.01
CA ARG A 107 3.37 -9.13 -1.66
C ARG A 107 3.48 -9.13 -3.17
N ARG A 108 4.22 -8.17 -3.77
CA ARG A 108 4.54 -8.16 -5.22
C ARG A 108 5.34 -9.40 -5.57
N ALA A 109 6.45 -9.58 -4.88
CA ALA A 109 7.37 -10.67 -5.14
C ALA A 109 6.65 -12.02 -5.02
N ARG A 110 5.78 -12.19 -4.01
CA ARG A 110 4.95 -13.40 -3.87
C ARG A 110 4.03 -13.66 -5.06
N ILE A 111 3.34 -12.62 -5.56
CA ILE A 111 2.50 -12.73 -6.77
C ILE A 111 3.35 -13.07 -8.01
N GLU A 112 4.50 -12.41 -8.17
CA GLU A 112 5.40 -12.62 -9.30
C GLU A 112 6.04 -14.02 -9.30
N THR A 113 6.25 -14.62 -8.12
CA THR A 113 6.80 -15.98 -7.99
C THR A 113 5.85 -17.05 -8.57
N GLY A 114 4.54 -16.76 -8.58
CA GLY A 114 3.52 -17.65 -9.13
C GLY A 114 3.39 -18.97 -8.37
N ALA A 115 2.76 -19.97 -8.99
CA ALA A 115 2.39 -21.21 -8.32
C ALA A 115 3.52 -22.26 -8.24
N ARG A 116 4.64 -22.05 -8.93
CA ARG A 116 5.71 -23.06 -9.08
C ARG A 116 6.23 -23.59 -7.73
N PRO A 117 6.58 -22.77 -6.72
CA PRO A 117 7.16 -23.29 -5.47
C PRO A 117 6.19 -24.14 -4.64
N VAL A 118 4.88 -23.88 -4.75
CA VAL A 118 3.85 -24.61 -3.98
C VAL A 118 3.38 -25.85 -4.74
N LEU A 119 3.36 -25.80 -6.08
CA LEU A 119 2.91 -26.90 -6.93
C LEU A 119 4.02 -27.86 -7.35
N SER A 120 5.29 -27.55 -7.08
CA SER A 120 6.42 -28.42 -7.41
C SER A 120 6.67 -29.52 -6.39
N LEU A 121 6.14 -29.37 -5.17
CA LEU A 121 6.30 -30.37 -4.12
C LEU A 121 5.19 -31.43 -4.26
N ALA A 122 5.58 -32.70 -4.26
CA ALA A 122 4.62 -33.79 -4.25
C ALA A 122 3.83 -33.79 -2.93
N PRO A 123 2.52 -34.12 -2.92
CA PRO A 123 1.71 -34.13 -1.71
C PRO A 123 2.32 -34.94 -0.55
N GLU A 124 3.08 -36.00 -0.87
CA GLU A 124 3.71 -36.91 0.08
C GLU A 124 4.96 -36.33 0.76
N ALA A 125 5.41 -35.14 0.35
CA ALA A 125 6.58 -34.45 0.88
C ALA A 125 6.24 -33.20 1.74
N PHE A 126 4.96 -32.98 2.05
CA PHE A 126 4.47 -31.99 3.03
C PHE A 126 4.27 -32.62 4.41
#